data_AF-A0A835IF52-F1
#
_entry.id   AF-A0A835IF52-F1
#
_cell.length_a   1.000
_cell.length_b   1.000
_cell.length_c   1.000
_cell.angle_alpha   90.00
_cell.angle_beta   90.00
_cell.angle_gamma   90.00
#
_symmetry.space_group_name_H-M   'P 1'
#
loop_
_entity.id
_entity.type
_entity.pdbx_description
1 polymer ?
#
loop_
_entity_poly.entity_id
_entity_poly.type
_entity_poly.pdbx_seq_one_letter_code
_entity_poly.pdbx_strand_id
1 'polypeptide(L)'
;MLTGVLYLFLSSNHLNGSIPSSLCKMQYLGYLDLAKNNLSGDLPQCWRALQNLLVLDLASNSISGTIPTSIGHLLSLRILRLSSNNFQGQITSALKYCTSLSILDLGENSLSGRIPTWIAENLTSLEILRVENSSIHEHWASIGNPGPSGIGIAFRGNMGQFLLTISMNIGPGDNYRAECMAIIVGVETALKQGWKNPWI
;
A
#
# COMPACT_ATOMS: atom_id res chain seq x y z
N MET A 1 -1.03 30.30 -13.91
CA MET A 1 -0.88 29.33 -12.80
C MET A 1 -2.26 28.75 -12.51
N LEU A 2 -2.39 27.42 -12.39
CA LEU A 2 -3.67 26.75 -12.13
C LEU A 2 -3.92 26.69 -10.61
N THR A 3 -4.48 27.75 -10.03
CA THR A 3 -4.63 27.90 -8.56
C THR A 3 -5.99 27.46 -8.02
N GLY A 4 -6.81 26.73 -8.78
CA GLY A 4 -8.16 26.31 -8.36
C GLY A 4 -8.55 24.89 -8.78
N VAL A 5 -7.58 24.07 -9.17
CA VAL A 5 -7.87 22.70 -9.63
C VAL A 5 -8.17 21.82 -8.43
N LEU A 6 -9.40 21.29 -8.40
CA LEU A 6 -9.87 20.33 -7.40
C LEU A 6 -9.64 18.88 -7.83
N TYR A 7 -9.72 18.63 -9.14
CA TYR A 7 -9.64 17.30 -9.73
C TYR A 7 -8.67 17.35 -10.91
N LEU A 8 -7.66 16.47 -10.91
CA LEU A 8 -6.75 16.27 -12.02
C LEU A 8 -6.77 14.80 -12.41
N PHE A 9 -7.55 14.47 -13.42
CA PHE A 9 -7.66 13.12 -13.99
C PHE A 9 -6.92 13.09 -15.32
N LEU A 10 -5.77 12.43 -15.33
CA LEU A 10 -4.92 12.26 -16.52
C LEU A 10 -4.54 10.79 -16.74
N SER A 11 -5.33 9.86 -16.19
CA SER A 11 -5.05 8.44 -16.30
C SER A 11 -5.22 7.90 -17.72
N SER A 12 -4.54 6.78 -18.01
CA SER A 12 -4.57 6.11 -19.32
C SER A 12 -4.10 6.98 -20.48
N ASN A 13 -2.97 7.67 -20.28
CA ASN A 13 -2.31 8.48 -21.30
C ASN A 13 -0.86 7.99 -21.52
N HIS A 14 -0.09 8.72 -22.33
CA HIS A 14 1.33 8.47 -22.60
C HIS A 14 2.23 9.51 -21.91
N LEU A 15 1.82 10.05 -20.76
CA LEU A 15 2.63 11.03 -20.03
C LEU A 15 3.92 10.36 -19.56
N ASN A 16 5.04 11.03 -19.74
CA ASN A 16 6.36 10.52 -19.39
C ASN A 16 7.18 11.55 -18.59
N GLY A 17 8.37 11.14 -18.14
CA GLY A 17 9.21 11.95 -17.28
C GLY A 17 8.75 11.90 -15.82
N SER A 18 9.32 12.78 -14.99
CA SER A 18 9.04 12.81 -13.56
C SER A 18 7.87 13.71 -13.19
N ILE A 19 7.21 13.38 -12.07
CA ILE A 19 6.18 14.24 -11.49
C ILE A 19 6.87 15.51 -10.97
N PRO A 20 6.60 16.69 -11.55
CA PRO A 20 7.32 17.90 -11.21
C PRO A 20 6.87 18.44 -9.84
N SER A 21 7.81 19.02 -9.08
CA SER A 21 7.51 19.64 -7.78
C SER A 21 6.51 20.81 -7.88
N SER A 22 6.29 21.37 -9.08
CA SER A 22 5.25 22.37 -9.34
C SER A 22 3.83 21.84 -9.07
N LEU A 23 3.61 20.53 -9.12
CA LEU A 23 2.34 19.90 -8.74
C LEU A 23 1.93 20.30 -7.31
N CYS A 24 2.90 20.43 -6.40
CA CYS A 24 2.67 20.82 -5.01
C CYS A 24 2.13 22.26 -4.85
N LYS A 25 2.10 23.07 -5.91
CA LYS A 25 1.46 24.40 -5.90
C LYS A 25 -0.07 24.33 -6.02
N MET A 26 -0.64 23.17 -6.34
CA MET A 26 -2.07 22.96 -6.52
C MET A 26 -2.75 22.66 -5.16
N GLN A 27 -2.72 23.62 -4.24
CA GLN A 27 -3.11 23.43 -2.83
C GLN A 27 -4.58 23.01 -2.62
N TYR A 28 -5.45 23.25 -3.59
CA TYR A 28 -6.87 22.86 -3.55
C TYR A 28 -7.13 21.46 -4.14
N LEU A 29 -6.10 20.78 -4.64
CA LEU A 29 -6.26 19.49 -5.29
C LEU A 29 -6.78 18.45 -4.29
N GLY A 30 -7.96 17.91 -4.57
CA GLY A 30 -8.60 16.84 -3.81
C GLY A 30 -8.38 15.46 -4.46
N TYR A 31 -8.30 15.42 -5.79
CA TYR A 31 -8.15 14.17 -6.54
C TYR A 31 -7.03 14.31 -7.56
N LEU A 32 -6.02 13.46 -7.42
CA LEU A 32 -4.95 13.32 -8.39
C LEU A 32 -4.93 11.88 -8.90
N ASP A 33 -5.27 11.70 -10.17
CA ASP A 33 -5.18 10.42 -10.86
C ASP A 33 -4.25 10.56 -12.06
N LEU A 34 -3.07 9.96 -11.94
CA LEU A 34 -2.06 9.85 -13.00
C LEU A 34 -1.83 8.38 -13.39
N ALA A 35 -2.74 7.48 -13.02
CA ALA A 35 -2.55 6.05 -13.23
C ALA A 35 -2.44 5.68 -14.71
N LYS A 36 -1.78 4.55 -15.02
CA LYS A 36 -1.65 4.02 -16.39
C LYS A 36 -1.00 5.05 -17.34
N ASN A 37 0.20 5.49 -16.99
CA ASN A 37 1.04 6.36 -17.80
C ASN A 37 2.47 5.78 -17.87
N ASN A 38 3.41 6.55 -18.44
CA ASN A 38 4.84 6.22 -18.52
C ASN A 38 5.68 7.12 -17.60
N LEU A 39 5.13 7.59 -16.49
CA LEU A 39 5.83 8.46 -15.54
C LEU A 39 6.96 7.69 -14.84
N SER A 40 8.08 8.36 -14.56
CA SER A 40 9.30 7.74 -14.05
C SER A 40 10.04 8.63 -13.04
N GLY A 41 11.10 8.11 -12.42
CA GLY A 41 11.87 8.85 -11.42
C GLY A 41 11.15 8.90 -10.07
N ASP A 42 11.66 9.71 -9.15
CA ASP A 42 11.20 9.72 -7.77
C ASP A 42 9.98 10.64 -7.55
N LEU A 43 9.16 10.33 -6.55
CA LEU A 43 8.12 11.26 -6.10
C LEU A 43 8.74 12.53 -5.49
N PRO A 44 8.15 13.71 -5.74
CA PRO A 44 8.64 14.95 -5.14
C PRO A 44 8.49 14.93 -3.61
N GLN A 45 9.33 15.66 -2.89
CA GLN A 45 9.27 15.70 -1.40
C GLN A 45 8.24 16.68 -0.84
N CYS A 46 7.46 17.38 -1.68
CA CYS A 46 6.63 18.51 -1.29
C CYS A 46 5.13 18.18 -1.05
N TRP A 47 4.78 16.91 -0.82
CA TRP A 47 3.39 16.48 -0.60
C TRP A 47 2.68 17.19 0.56
N ARG A 48 3.43 17.69 1.55
CA ARG A 48 2.90 18.49 2.67
C ARG A 48 2.07 19.70 2.20
N ALA A 49 2.27 20.23 1.00
CA ALA A 49 1.49 21.36 0.50
C ALA A 49 0.06 20.99 0.07
N LEU A 50 -0.23 19.70 -0.20
CA LEU A 50 -1.50 19.23 -0.74
C LEU A 50 -2.47 18.75 0.35
N GLN A 51 -2.73 19.60 1.35
CA GLN A 51 -3.50 19.24 2.55
C GLN A 51 -4.94 18.76 2.26
N ASN A 52 -5.52 19.16 1.13
CA ASN A 52 -6.88 18.80 0.73
C ASN A 52 -6.96 17.46 -0.04
N LEU A 53 -5.83 16.81 -0.31
CA LEU A 53 -5.80 15.62 -1.17
C LEU A 53 -6.50 14.44 -0.49
N LEU A 54 -7.55 13.93 -1.14
CA LEU A 54 -8.34 12.77 -0.73
C LEU A 54 -7.93 11.51 -1.47
N VAL A 55 -7.57 11.64 -2.75
CA VAL A 55 -7.19 10.53 -3.62
C VAL A 55 -5.88 10.85 -4.32
N LEU A 56 -4.92 9.95 -4.16
CA LEU A 56 -3.68 9.90 -4.91
C LEU A 56 -3.58 8.53 -5.60
N ASP A 57 -3.78 8.51 -6.90
CA ASP A 57 -3.65 7.31 -7.73
C ASP A 57 -2.52 7.49 -8.75
N LEU A 58 -1.44 6.75 -8.54
CA LEU A 58 -0.25 6.72 -9.38
C LEU A 58 0.01 5.32 -9.95
N ALA A 59 -0.98 4.43 -9.87
CA ALA A 59 -0.80 3.02 -10.21
C ALA A 59 -0.41 2.82 -11.69
N SER A 60 0.30 1.73 -11.98
CA SER A 60 0.72 1.37 -13.35
C SER A 60 1.52 2.48 -14.04
N ASN A 61 2.68 2.80 -13.47
CA ASN A 61 3.68 3.70 -14.03
C ASN A 61 5.08 3.06 -13.90
N SER A 62 6.14 3.84 -14.09
CA SER A 62 7.55 3.42 -13.89
C SER A 62 8.25 4.25 -12.82
N ILE A 63 7.49 4.76 -11.83
CA ILE A 63 8.00 5.62 -10.75
C ILE A 63 8.92 4.80 -9.85
N SER A 64 10.06 5.37 -9.47
CA SER A 64 11.12 4.72 -8.70
C SER A 64 11.37 5.39 -7.35
N GLY A 65 12.42 4.93 -6.66
CA GLY A 65 12.84 5.52 -5.39
C GLY A 65 11.99 5.06 -4.21
N THR A 66 12.07 5.79 -3.09
CA THR A 66 11.32 5.46 -1.87
C THR A 66 10.03 6.27 -1.78
N ILE A 67 9.07 5.77 -0.99
CA ILE A 67 7.86 6.53 -0.66
C ILE A 67 8.27 7.72 0.25
N PRO A 68 8.08 8.98 -0.17
CA PRO A 68 8.56 10.14 0.57
C PRO A 68 7.81 10.30 1.90
N THR A 69 8.55 10.65 2.96
CA THR A 69 7.99 10.86 4.30
C THR A 69 6.97 11.99 4.34
N SER A 70 7.02 12.94 3.40
CA SER A 70 6.07 14.04 3.30
C SER A 70 4.64 13.60 2.99
N ILE A 71 4.41 12.40 2.42
CA ILE A 71 3.07 11.82 2.25
C ILE A 71 2.35 11.68 3.60
N GLY A 72 3.08 11.46 4.70
CA GLY A 72 2.51 11.39 6.05
C GLY A 72 1.83 12.69 6.53
N HIS A 73 1.96 13.79 5.79
CA HIS A 73 1.26 15.05 6.08
C HIS A 73 -0.08 15.18 5.35
N LEU A 74 -0.47 14.21 4.53
CA LEU A 74 -1.75 14.18 3.83
C LEU A 74 -2.82 13.59 4.77
N LEU A 75 -3.22 14.37 5.79
CA LEU A 75 -4.09 13.88 6.86
C LEU A 75 -5.52 13.54 6.40
N SER A 76 -5.96 14.16 5.30
CA SER A 76 -7.26 13.91 4.67
C SER A 76 -7.24 12.78 3.64
N LEU A 77 -6.08 12.19 3.35
CA LEU A 77 -5.94 11.17 2.32
C LEU A 77 -6.75 9.92 2.67
N ARG A 78 -7.59 9.47 1.74
CA ARG A 78 -8.45 8.29 1.88
C ARG A 78 -7.99 7.14 1.00
N ILE A 79 -7.45 7.45 -0.18
CA ILE A 79 -7.02 6.45 -1.16
C ILE A 79 -5.61 6.78 -1.59
N LEU A 80 -4.70 5.84 -1.36
CA LEU A 80 -3.34 5.86 -1.89
C LEU A 80 -3.11 4.59 -2.72
N ARG A 81 -2.95 4.76 -4.03
CA ARG A 81 -2.56 3.67 -4.93
C ARG A 81 -1.23 3.98 -5.59
N LEU A 82 -0.25 3.13 -5.30
CA LEU A 82 1.11 3.18 -5.83
C LEU A 82 1.48 1.88 -6.56
N SER A 83 0.49 1.00 -6.80
CA SER A 83 0.74 -0.33 -7.33
C SER A 83 1.31 -0.33 -8.75
N SER A 84 2.00 -1.41 -9.12
CA SER A 84 2.63 -1.60 -10.44
C SER A 84 3.56 -0.43 -10.78
N ASN A 85 4.57 -0.23 -9.94
CA ASN A 85 5.64 0.76 -10.08
C ASN A 85 6.99 0.14 -9.68
N ASN A 86 8.05 0.93 -9.60
CA ASN A 86 9.39 0.53 -9.21
C ASN A 86 9.79 1.07 -7.83
N PHE A 87 8.82 1.29 -6.92
CA PHE A 87 9.14 1.78 -5.56
C PHE A 87 9.99 0.75 -4.80
N GLN A 88 10.99 1.22 -4.07
CA GLN A 88 11.94 0.40 -3.33
C GLN A 88 12.07 0.85 -1.86
N GLY A 89 12.78 0.03 -1.08
CA GLY A 89 12.96 0.28 0.35
C GLY A 89 11.72 -0.05 1.18
N GLN A 90 11.69 0.42 2.42
CA GLN A 90 10.62 0.09 3.37
C GLN A 90 9.40 0.99 3.22
N ILE A 91 8.23 0.47 3.63
CA ILE A 91 7.03 1.30 3.82
C ILE A 91 7.34 2.36 4.88
N THR A 92 7.28 3.63 4.49
CA THR A 92 7.64 4.75 5.37
C THR A 92 6.71 4.83 6.57
N SER A 93 7.28 4.93 7.78
CA SER A 93 6.50 5.05 9.02
C SER A 93 5.71 6.35 9.12
N ALA A 94 5.97 7.32 8.24
CA ALA A 94 5.19 8.55 8.15
C ALA A 94 3.73 8.29 7.77
N LEU A 95 3.43 7.19 7.06
CA LEU A 95 2.06 6.83 6.70
C LEU A 95 1.16 6.56 7.91
N LYS A 96 1.73 6.24 9.09
CA LYS A 96 0.96 6.07 10.34
C LYS A 96 0.09 7.27 10.71
N TYR A 97 0.43 8.47 10.22
CA TYR A 97 -0.30 9.70 10.49
C TYR A 97 -1.49 9.92 9.53
N CYS A 98 -1.58 9.16 8.43
CA CYS A 98 -2.68 9.23 7.48
C CYS A 98 -3.87 8.36 7.96
N THR A 99 -4.40 8.66 9.14
CA THR A 99 -5.43 7.84 9.82
C THR A 99 -6.78 7.78 9.09
N SER A 100 -7.00 8.64 8.09
CA SER A 100 -8.17 8.66 7.21
C SER A 100 -8.07 7.67 6.03
N LEU A 101 -6.94 6.99 5.83
CA LEU A 101 -6.74 6.03 4.75
C LEU A 101 -7.73 4.87 4.87
N SER A 102 -8.51 4.65 3.81
CA SER A 102 -9.41 3.51 3.61
C SER A 102 -8.81 2.50 2.64
N ILE A 103 -8.05 2.96 1.64
CA ILE A 103 -7.39 2.09 0.65
C ILE A 103 -5.90 2.43 0.58
N LEU A 104 -5.06 1.42 0.83
CA LEU A 104 -3.62 1.46 0.64
C LEU A 104 -3.21 0.32 -0.31
N ASP A 105 -2.88 0.67 -1.55
CA ASP A 105 -2.44 -0.28 -2.57
C ASP A 105 -0.98 -0.03 -2.95
N LEU A 106 -0.10 -0.93 -2.52
CA LEU A 106 1.35 -0.89 -2.72
C LEU A 106 1.86 -2.08 -3.55
N GLY A 107 0.95 -2.91 -4.08
CA GLY A 107 1.32 -4.15 -4.76
C GLY A 107 2.19 -3.94 -6.01
N GLU A 108 2.86 -4.98 -6.48
CA GLU A 108 3.71 -4.95 -7.68
C GLU A 108 4.74 -3.81 -7.65
N ASN A 109 5.57 -3.81 -6.62
CA ASN A 109 6.69 -2.88 -6.44
C ASN A 109 7.94 -3.64 -5.97
N SER A 110 9.08 -2.98 -5.87
CA SER A 110 10.32 -3.52 -5.27
C SER A 110 10.46 -3.19 -3.77
N LEU A 111 9.34 -2.96 -3.07
CA LEU A 111 9.35 -2.63 -1.64
C LEU A 111 9.89 -3.80 -0.82
N SER A 112 10.63 -3.51 0.24
CA SER A 112 11.32 -4.51 1.07
C SER A 112 11.11 -4.28 2.56
N GLY A 113 11.56 -5.23 3.38
CA GLY A 113 11.37 -5.21 4.83
C GLY A 113 10.11 -5.97 5.27
N ARG A 114 9.58 -5.63 6.44
CA ARG A 114 8.40 -6.27 7.02
C ARG A 114 7.17 -5.36 6.90
N ILE A 115 5.98 -5.96 6.85
CA ILE A 115 4.73 -5.21 7.03
C ILE A 115 4.75 -4.59 8.45
N PRO A 116 4.74 -3.26 8.59
CA PRO A 116 4.83 -2.64 9.90
C PRO A 116 3.54 -2.80 10.72
N THR A 117 3.66 -3.03 12.04
CA THR A 117 2.51 -3.19 12.94
C THR A 117 1.65 -1.92 13.05
N TRP A 118 2.26 -0.74 12.86
CA TRP A 118 1.56 0.54 12.86
C TRP A 118 0.44 0.63 11.81
N ILE A 119 0.49 -0.18 10.74
CA ILE A 119 -0.62 -0.26 9.77
C ILE A 119 -1.90 -0.70 10.49
N ALA A 120 -1.81 -1.73 11.34
CA ALA A 120 -2.94 -2.20 12.11
C ALA A 120 -3.28 -1.31 13.31
N GLU A 121 -2.26 -0.73 13.96
CA GLU A 121 -2.45 0.08 15.17
C GLU A 121 -2.97 1.50 14.88
N ASN A 122 -2.56 2.11 13.77
CA ASN A 122 -2.84 3.53 13.49
C ASN A 122 -3.81 3.77 12.34
N LEU A 123 -3.85 2.91 11.31
CA LEU A 123 -4.74 3.10 10.16
C LEU A 123 -6.13 2.50 10.44
N THR A 124 -6.80 3.04 11.44
CA THR A 124 -8.07 2.51 11.95
C THR A 124 -9.23 2.59 10.95
N SER A 125 -9.10 3.43 9.92
CA SER A 125 -10.07 3.56 8.81
C SER A 125 -9.78 2.62 7.64
N LEU A 126 -8.67 1.87 7.67
CA LEU A 126 -8.19 1.09 6.53
C LEU A 126 -9.11 -0.11 6.28
N GLU A 127 -9.67 -0.18 5.08
CA GLU A 127 -10.56 -1.26 4.63
C GLU A 127 -9.82 -2.24 3.74
N ILE A 128 -8.92 -1.72 2.89
CA ILE A 128 -8.20 -2.48 1.88
C ILE A 128 -6.71 -2.19 1.99
N LEU A 129 -5.92 -3.23 2.27
CA LEU A 129 -4.47 -3.22 2.14
C LEU A 129 -4.04 -4.23 1.06
N ARG A 130 -3.26 -3.78 0.08
CA ARG A 130 -2.60 -4.64 -0.90
C ARG A 130 -1.11 -4.40 -0.90
N VAL A 131 -0.35 -5.48 -0.74
CA VAL A 131 1.13 -5.47 -0.74
C VAL A 131 1.69 -6.63 -1.59
N GLU A 132 0.89 -7.11 -2.55
CA GLU A 132 1.20 -8.27 -3.38
C GLU A 132 2.48 -8.06 -4.19
N ASN A 133 3.22 -9.14 -4.49
CA ASN A 133 4.37 -9.10 -5.41
C ASN A 133 5.39 -7.99 -5.10
N SER A 134 5.66 -7.78 -3.80
CA SER A 134 6.74 -6.93 -3.29
C SER A 134 7.78 -7.79 -2.60
N SER A 135 9.05 -7.37 -2.60
CA SER A 135 10.15 -8.02 -1.86
C SER A 135 10.04 -7.88 -0.32
N ILE A 136 8.83 -7.69 0.19
CA ILE A 136 8.52 -7.60 1.63
C ILE A 136 8.61 -9.02 2.18
N HIS A 137 9.82 -9.39 2.58
CA HIS A 137 10.07 -10.67 3.23
C HIS A 137 9.60 -10.59 4.70
N GLU A 138 8.54 -11.34 5.01
CA GLU A 138 8.43 -11.88 6.36
C GLU A 138 9.64 -12.78 6.60
N HIS A 139 10.30 -12.62 7.74
CA HIS A 139 11.37 -13.52 8.12
C HIS A 139 10.73 -14.85 8.56
N TRP A 140 10.44 -15.76 7.62
CA TRP A 140 9.90 -17.10 7.90
C TRP A 140 10.91 -18.06 8.57
N ALA A 141 11.95 -17.55 9.23
CA ALA A 141 13.04 -18.37 9.75
C ALA A 141 12.64 -19.31 10.93
N SER A 142 11.38 -19.35 11.35
CA SER A 142 10.85 -20.33 12.32
C SER A 142 9.81 -21.29 11.76
N ILE A 143 9.40 -21.17 10.50
CA ILE A 143 8.39 -22.02 9.85
C ILE A 143 8.80 -22.21 8.39
N GLY A 144 9.25 -23.41 8.05
CA GLY A 144 9.86 -23.77 6.77
C GLY A 144 9.37 -22.98 5.55
N ASN A 145 10.35 -22.39 4.86
CA ASN A 145 10.33 -21.71 3.58
C ASN A 145 9.11 -21.99 2.66
N PRO A 146 8.14 -21.06 2.52
CA PRO A 146 7.33 -20.99 1.32
C PRO A 146 8.06 -20.10 0.30
N GLY A 147 8.06 -20.51 -0.97
CA GLY A 147 8.78 -19.85 -2.06
C GLY A 147 8.40 -18.37 -2.32
N PRO A 148 8.97 -17.74 -3.36
CA PRO A 148 9.03 -16.29 -3.56
C PRO A 148 7.72 -15.56 -3.90
N SER A 149 6.54 -16.17 -3.70
CA SER A 149 5.24 -15.64 -4.14
C SER A 149 4.24 -15.52 -2.98
N GLY A 150 4.57 -14.68 -2.00
CA GLY A 150 3.65 -14.25 -0.95
C GLY A 150 2.75 -13.12 -1.44
N ILE A 151 1.44 -13.33 -1.48
CA ILE A 151 0.41 -12.33 -1.80
C ILE A 151 -0.33 -12.02 -0.52
N GLY A 152 -0.27 -10.78 -0.01
CA GLY A 152 -1.00 -10.36 1.19
C GLY A 152 -2.12 -9.37 0.85
N ILE A 153 -3.37 -9.79 1.03
CA ILE A 153 -4.57 -8.94 0.97
C ILE A 153 -5.12 -8.83 2.40
N ALA A 154 -5.10 -7.66 3.03
CA ALA A 154 -5.75 -7.50 4.34
C ALA A 154 -7.13 -6.86 4.19
N PHE A 155 -8.15 -7.53 4.75
CA PHE A 155 -9.51 -7.00 4.92
C PHE A 155 -9.74 -6.57 6.36
N ARG A 156 -10.40 -5.45 6.58
CA ARG A 156 -10.90 -5.08 7.90
C ARG A 156 -12.28 -5.72 8.13
N GLY A 157 -12.34 -6.69 9.03
CA GLY A 157 -13.61 -7.26 9.51
C GLY A 157 -14.34 -6.30 10.44
N ASN A 158 -15.67 -6.46 10.55
CA ASN A 158 -16.60 -5.56 11.25
C ASN A 158 -16.41 -5.43 12.79
N MET A 159 -15.27 -5.88 13.33
CA MET A 159 -14.90 -5.82 14.75
C MET A 159 -13.44 -5.37 14.99
N GLY A 160 -12.86 -4.61 14.06
CA GLY A 160 -11.49 -4.07 14.24
C GLY A 160 -10.37 -5.11 14.13
N GLN A 161 -10.68 -6.31 13.64
CA GLN A 161 -9.70 -7.36 13.35
C GLN A 161 -9.33 -7.31 11.86
N PHE A 162 -8.03 -7.28 11.56
CA PHE A 162 -7.51 -7.45 10.21
C PHE A 162 -7.50 -8.94 9.86
N LEU A 163 -8.27 -9.31 8.84
CA LEU A 163 -8.15 -10.58 8.17
C LEU A 163 -7.07 -10.42 7.10
N LEU A 164 -5.80 -10.75 7.40
CA LEU A 164 -4.80 -10.89 6.34
C LEU A 164 -5.11 -12.18 5.57
N THR A 165 -5.77 -12.05 4.43
CA THR A 165 -5.95 -13.15 3.48
C THR A 165 -4.70 -13.21 2.61
N ILE A 166 -3.87 -14.24 2.82
CA ILE A 166 -2.77 -14.51 1.91
C ILE A 166 -3.31 -15.34 0.74
N SER A 167 -3.37 -14.78 -0.46
CA SER A 167 -3.88 -15.48 -1.66
C SER A 167 -2.75 -15.93 -2.56
N MET A 168 -2.13 -17.09 -2.31
CA MET A 168 -1.07 -17.62 -3.17
C MET A 168 -1.59 -17.87 -4.60
N ASN A 169 -0.96 -17.25 -5.61
CA ASN A 169 -1.27 -17.51 -7.01
C ASN A 169 -0.46 -18.73 -7.44
N ILE A 170 -1.12 -19.88 -7.49
CA ILE A 170 -0.50 -21.15 -7.86
C ILE A 170 -0.48 -21.21 -9.39
N GLY A 171 0.70 -21.32 -9.98
CA GLY A 171 0.85 -21.44 -11.43
C GLY A 171 0.14 -22.69 -11.98
N PRO A 172 -0.20 -22.72 -13.28
CA PRO A 172 -0.86 -23.87 -13.90
C PRO A 172 0.12 -25.06 -13.98
N GLY A 173 0.18 -25.87 -12.92
CA GLY A 173 1.04 -27.05 -12.84
C GLY A 173 1.27 -27.60 -11.43
N ASP A 174 1.05 -26.81 -10.38
CA ASP A 174 1.34 -27.24 -9.00
C ASP A 174 0.10 -27.80 -8.30
N ASN A 175 0.09 -29.11 -8.04
CA ASN A 175 -0.95 -29.86 -7.32
C ASN A 175 -0.87 -29.69 -5.79
N TYR A 176 -0.71 -28.45 -5.31
CA TYR A 176 -0.87 -28.16 -3.88
C TYR A 176 -2.18 -27.38 -3.70
N ARG A 177 -3.08 -27.94 -2.89
CA ARG A 177 -4.34 -27.29 -2.51
C ARG A 177 -4.04 -25.88 -1.98
N ALA A 178 -4.70 -24.89 -2.57
CA ALA A 178 -4.67 -23.51 -2.11
C ALA A 178 -5.29 -23.44 -0.71
N GLU A 179 -4.43 -23.35 0.30
CA GLU A 179 -4.85 -23.10 1.68
C GLU A 179 -4.48 -21.66 2.03
N CYS A 180 -5.49 -20.79 2.06
CA CYS A 180 -5.38 -19.41 2.50
C CYS A 180 -4.96 -19.39 3.97
N MET A 181 -3.73 -18.96 4.28
CA MET A 181 -3.35 -18.64 5.65
C MET A 181 -3.93 -17.28 6.02
N ALA A 182 -4.87 -17.28 6.96
CA ALA A 182 -5.30 -16.08 7.67
C ALA A 182 -4.27 -15.75 8.76
N ILE A 183 -3.34 -14.84 8.49
CA ILE A 183 -2.50 -14.30 9.58
C ILE A 183 -3.31 -13.21 10.25
N ILE A 184 -3.98 -13.57 11.34
CA ILE A 184 -4.56 -12.59 12.25
C ILE A 184 -3.39 -11.79 12.82
N VAL A 185 -3.29 -10.50 12.46
CA VAL A 185 -2.45 -9.55 13.20
C VAL A 185 -3.09 -9.38 14.58
N GLY A 186 -2.72 -10.28 15.48
CA GLY A 186 -3.36 -10.44 16.79
C GLY A 186 -3.07 -11.79 17.45
N VAL A 187 -1.91 -12.39 17.20
CA VAL A 187 -1.51 -13.68 17.80
C VAL A 187 -1.64 -13.65 19.33
N GLU A 188 -1.34 -12.53 19.99
CA GLU A 188 -1.49 -12.42 21.45
C GLU A 188 -2.95 -12.43 21.93
N THR A 189 -3.89 -11.84 21.16
CA THR A 189 -5.30 -11.78 21.56
C THR A 189 -6.02 -13.09 21.23
N ALA A 190 -5.69 -13.72 20.10
CA ALA A 190 -6.23 -15.02 19.71
C ALA A 190 -5.80 -16.14 20.68
N LEU A 191 -4.55 -16.13 21.16
CA LEU A 191 -4.09 -17.08 22.19
C LEU A 191 -4.76 -16.82 23.56
N LYS A 192 -4.98 -15.55 23.93
CA LYS A 192 -5.69 -15.19 25.18
C LYS A 192 -7.18 -15.55 25.15
N GLN A 193 -7.80 -15.62 23.96
CA GLN A 193 -9.20 -16.00 23.76
C GLN A 193 -9.39 -17.50 23.48
N GLY A 194 -8.35 -18.32 23.65
CA GLY A 194 -8.47 -19.78 23.61
C GLY A 194 -8.58 -20.36 22.19
N TRP A 195 -8.15 -19.63 21.16
CA TRP A 195 -8.01 -20.21 19.83
C TRP A 195 -6.95 -21.31 19.85
N LYS A 196 -7.36 -22.55 19.54
CA LYS A 196 -6.45 -23.68 19.33
C LYS A 196 -6.18 -23.79 17.85
N ASN A 197 -4.89 -23.87 17.50
CA ASN A 197 -4.44 -24.13 16.14
C ASN A 197 -5.10 -25.43 15.65
N PRO A 198 -5.91 -25.41 14.57
CA PRO A 198 -6.59 -26.61 14.07
C PRO A 198 -5.64 -27.64 13.44
N TRP A 199 -4.32 -27.37 13.46
CA TRP A 199 -3.28 -28.22 12.90
C TRP A 199 -2.28 -28.76 13.95
N ILE A 200 -2.62 -28.71 15.24
CA ILE A 200 -1.93 -29.43 16.35
C ILE A 200 -2.93 -30.31 17.09
#